data_AF-A0A1Q7VUN4-F1
#
_entry.id   AF-A0A1Q7VUN4-F1
#
_cell.length_a   1.000
_cell.length_b   1.000
_cell.length_c   1.000
_cell.angle_alpha   90.00
_cell.angle_beta   90.00
_cell.angle_gamma   90.00
#
_symmetry.space_group_name_H-M   'P 1'
#
loop_
_entity.id
_entity.type
_entity.pdbx_description
1 polymer ?
#
loop_
_entity_poly.entity_id
_entity_poly.type
_entity_poly.pdbx_seq_one_letter_code
_entity_poly.pdbx_strand_id
1 'polypeptide(L)' 'MVPALTNSIGDADNRVRRNVVFALLNFGLEAKSSVPALLHAIEDPDQQVRLAAIFALKTIDPEGATKAGFK' A
#
# COMPACT_ATOMS: atom_id res chain seq x y z
N MET A 1 -6.82 13.83 0.68
CA MET A 1 -5.36 13.55 0.63
C MET A 1 -5.06 12.11 0.21
N VAL A 2 -5.79 11.12 0.73
CA VAL A 2 -5.69 9.71 0.30
C VAL A 2 -5.75 9.51 -1.24
N PRO A 3 -6.63 10.18 -2.01
CA PRO A 3 -6.68 9.99 -3.48
C PRO A 3 -5.42 10.48 -4.23
N ALA A 4 -4.74 11.50 -3.70
CA ALA A 4 -3.53 12.03 -4.34
C ALA A 4 -2.35 11.06 -4.16
N LEU A 5 -2.30 10.36 -3.02
CA LEU A 5 -1.28 9.34 -2.73
C LEU A 5 -1.49 8.09 -3.59
N THR A 6 -2.73 7.66 -3.83
CA THR A 6 -3.04 6.52 -4.69
C THR A 6 -2.45 6.65 -6.10
N ASN A 7 -2.43 7.85 -6.67
CA ASN A 7 -1.85 8.09 -8.01
C ASN A 7 -0.31 7.98 -8.03
N SER A 8 0.35 8.21 -6.90
CA SER A 8 1.82 8.19 -6.79
C SER A 8 2.40 6.80 -6.49
N ILE A 9 1.56 5.76 -6.36
CA ILE A 9 2.02 4.37 -6.25
C ILE A 9 2.72 3.87 -7.53
N GLY A 10 2.46 4.49 -8.68
CA GLY A 10 3.11 4.14 -9.96
C GLY A 10 4.26 5.07 -10.36
N ASP A 11 4.78 5.89 -9.44
CA ASP A 11 5.83 6.87 -9.77
C ASP A 11 7.11 6.19 -10.28
N ALA A 12 7.82 6.83 -11.22
CA ALA A 12 9.07 6.30 -11.74
C ALA A 12 10.16 6.16 -10.66
N ASP A 13 10.17 7.08 -9.68
CA ASP A 13 11.11 7.04 -8.56
C ASP A 13 10.63 6.06 -7.48
N ASN A 14 11.43 5.03 -7.22
CA ASN A 14 11.13 4.05 -6.17
C ASN A 14 11.05 4.67 -4.77
N ARG A 15 11.77 5.76 -4.50
CA ARG A 15 11.69 6.49 -3.23
C ARG A 15 10.33 7.13 -3.05
N VAL A 16 9.75 7.67 -4.13
CA VAL A 16 8.40 8.23 -4.13
C VAL A 16 7.39 7.13 -3.86
N ARG A 17 7.45 6.02 -4.61
CA ARG A 17 6.56 4.86 -4.39
C ARG A 17 6.61 4.34 -2.95
N ARG A 18 7.82 4.20 -2.39
CA ARG A 18 8.02 3.80 -0.98
C ARG A 18 7.35 4.77 -0.02
N ASN A 19 7.64 6.06 -0.14
CA ASN A 19 7.10 7.08 0.76
C ASN A 19 5.56 7.09 0.74
N VAL A 20 4.97 6.90 -0.43
CA VAL A 20 3.52 6.82 -0.59
C VAL A 20 2.94 5.62 0.15
N VAL A 21 3.52 4.43 -0.01
CA VAL A 21 3.04 3.23 0.67
C VAL A 21 3.20 3.33 2.20
N PHE A 22 4.30 3.91 2.68
CA PHE A 22 4.49 4.20 4.11
C PHE A 22 3.50 5.25 4.64
N ALA A 23 3.19 6.29 3.86
CA ALA A 23 2.17 7.26 4.24
C ALA A 23 0.80 6.59 4.39
N LEU A 24 0.42 5.74 3.42
CA LEU A 24 -0.84 4.98 3.46
C LEU A 24 -0.90 4.05 4.68
N LEU A 25 0.19 3.36 5.01
CA LEU A 25 0.30 2.56 6.23
C LEU A 25 0.00 3.40 7.49
N ASN A 26 0.55 4.62 7.58
CA ASN A 26 0.34 5.52 8.72
C ASN A 26 -1.10 6.07 8.80
N PHE A 27 -1.82 6.17 7.69
CA PHE A 27 -3.24 6.54 7.69
C PHE A 27 -4.16 5.42 8.21
N GLY A 28 -3.70 4.16 8.21
CA GLY A 28 -4.49 3.03 8.72
C GLY A 28 -5.86 2.90 8.07
N LEU A 29 -6.91 2.61 8.85
CA LEU A 29 -8.26 2.36 8.32
C LEU A 29 -8.83 3.51 7.47
N GLU A 30 -8.36 4.75 7.64
CA GLU A 30 -8.79 5.88 6.80
C GLU A 30 -8.30 5.75 5.34
N ALA A 31 -7.25 4.97 5.10
CA ALA A 31 -6.72 4.68 3.77
C ALA A 31 -7.39 3.47 3.09
N LYS A 32 -8.54 2.98 3.58
CA LYS A 32 -9.24 1.80 3.00
C LYS A 32 -9.59 1.95 1.52
N SER A 33 -9.80 3.17 1.04
CA SER A 33 -9.98 3.45 -0.39
C SER A 33 -8.73 3.19 -1.25
N SER A 34 -7.56 2.99 -0.64
CA SER A 34 -6.28 2.73 -1.30
C SER A 34 -5.98 1.24 -1.47
N VAL A 35 -6.84 0.34 -0.95
CA VAL A 35 -6.64 -1.11 -1.04
C VAL A 35 -6.35 -1.58 -2.48
N PRO A 36 -7.08 -1.13 -3.54
CA PRO A 36 -6.77 -1.53 -4.91
C PRO A 36 -5.36 -1.13 -5.37
N ALA A 37 -4.86 0.03 -4.94
CA ALA A 37 -3.52 0.48 -5.31
C ALA A 37 -2.43 -0.23 -4.51
N LEU A 38 -2.69 -0.53 -3.24
CA LEU A 38 -1.79 -1.35 -2.43
C LEU A 38 -1.68 -2.78 -2.97
N LEU A 39 -2.76 -3.35 -3.51
CA LEU A 39 -2.73 -4.62 -4.22
C LEU A 39 -1.88 -4.57 -5.51
N HIS A 40 -1.70 -3.42 -6.13
CA HIS A 40 -0.73 -3.27 -7.22
C HIS A 40 0.71 -3.19 -6.66
N ALA A 41 0.89 -2.47 -5.55
CA ALA A 41 2.20 -2.26 -4.94
C ALA A 41 2.85 -3.53 -4.36
N ILE A 42 2.08 -4.61 -4.11
CA ILE A 42 2.67 -5.92 -3.74
C ILE A 42 3.44 -6.57 -4.91
N GLU A 43 3.22 -6.12 -6.15
CA GLU A 43 3.93 -6.60 -7.34
C GLU A 43 5.06 -5.64 -7.78
N ASP A 44 5.34 -4.59 -6.99
CA ASP A 44 6.36 -3.60 -7.33
C ASP A 44 7.74 -4.24 -7.50
N PRO A 45 8.56 -3.79 -8.48
CA PRO A 45 9.93 -4.30 -8.63
C PRO A 45 10.80 -4.08 -7.37
N ASP A 46 10.53 -3.02 -6.58
CA ASP A 46 11.25 -2.72 -5.36
C ASP A 46 10.73 -3.57 -4.19
N GLN A 47 11.61 -4.37 -3.58
CA GLN A 47 11.27 -5.26 -2.48
C GLN A 47 10.71 -4.51 -1.26
N GLN A 48 11.17 -3.30 -0.99
CA GLN A 48 10.72 -2.52 0.16
C GLN A 48 9.30 -2.01 -0.07
N VAL A 49 8.95 -1.65 -1.31
CA VAL A 49 7.57 -1.30 -1.69
C VAL A 49 6.66 -2.50 -1.48
N ARG A 50 7.04 -3.69 -1.96
CA ARG A 50 6.24 -4.92 -1.79
C ARG A 50 5.95 -5.23 -0.33
N LEU A 51 6.99 -5.21 0.52
CA LEU A 51 6.84 -5.49 1.95
C LEU A 51 5.96 -4.44 2.63
N ALA A 52 6.19 -3.16 2.37
CA ALA A 52 5.39 -2.09 2.93
C ALA A 52 3.92 -2.18 2.50
N ALA A 53 3.64 -2.60 1.26
CA ALA A 53 2.29 -2.78 0.75
C ALA A 53 1.55 -3.92 1.45
N ILE A 54 2.21 -5.04 1.70
CA ILE A 54 1.64 -6.16 2.48
C ILE A 54 1.32 -5.71 3.91
N PHE A 55 2.23 -4.99 4.57
CA PHE A 55 1.96 -4.43 5.91
C PHE A 55 0.79 -3.44 5.89
N ALA A 56 0.77 -2.53 4.91
CA ALA A 56 -0.31 -1.57 4.74
C ALA A 56 -1.66 -2.27 4.56
N LEU A 57 -1.73 -3.32 3.72
CA LEU A 57 -2.95 -4.11 3.56
C LEU A 57 -3.40 -4.76 4.87
N LYS A 58 -2.49 -5.33 5.66
CA LYS A 58 -2.81 -5.92 6.98
C LYS A 58 -3.33 -4.90 7.98
N THR A 59 -2.86 -3.65 7.92
CA THR A 59 -3.28 -2.57 8.82
C THR A 59 -4.57 -1.89 8.36
N ILE A 60 -4.74 -1.69 7.07
CA ILE A 60 -5.84 -0.92 6.46
C ILE A 60 -7.07 -1.80 6.21
N ASP A 61 -6.86 -3.07 5.85
CA ASP A 61 -7.91 -4.05 5.64
C ASP A 61 -7.54 -5.41 6.25
N PRO A 62 -7.56 -5.53 7.59
CA PRO A 62 -7.22 -6.77 8.29
C PRO A 62 -8.09 -7.95 7.85
N GLU A 63 -9.36 -7.71 7.55
CA GLU A 63 -10.30 -8.73 7.08
C GLU A 63 -9.96 -9.21 5.66
N GLY A 64 -9.70 -8.28 4.73
CA GLY A 64 -9.26 -8.62 3.39
C GLY A 64 -7.90 -9.31 3.39
N ALA A 65 -6.97 -8.87 4.24
CA ALA A 65 -5.64 -9.47 4.35
C ALA A 65 -5.70 -10.91 4.87
N THR A 66 -6.58 -11.19 5.82
CA THR A 66 -6.82 -12.54 6.34
C THR A 66 -7.38 -13.46 5.24
N LYS A 67 -8.31 -12.97 4.42
CA LYS A 67 -8.89 -13.73 3.30
C LYS A 67 -7.90 -13.99 2.16
N ALA A 68 -7.00 -13.04 1.91
CA ALA A 68 -5.96 -13.15 0.89
C ALA A 68 -4.76 -14.01 1.33
N GLY A 69 -4.73 -14.48 2.58
CA GLY A 69 -3.64 -15.32 3.10
C GLY A 69 -2.35 -14.55 3.42
N PHE A 70 -2.42 -13.22 3.56
CA PHE A 70 -1.32 -12.39 4.03
C PHE A 70 -1.14 -12.59 5.55
N LYS A 71 -0.59 -13.74 5.95
CA LYS A 71 -0.35 -14.10 7.35
C LYS A 71 0.82 -13.35 7.97
#